data_AF-J4CCM8-F1
#
_entry.id   AF-J4CCM8-F1
#
_cell.length_a   1.000
_cell.length_b   1.000
_cell.length_c   1.000
_cell.angle_alpha   90.00
_cell.angle_beta   90.00
_cell.angle_gamma   90.00
#
_symmetry.space_group_name_H-M   'P 1'
#
loop_
_entity.id
_entity.type
_entity.pdbx_description
1 polymer ?
#
loop_
_entity_poly.entity_id
_entity_poly.type
_entity_poly.pdbx_seq_one_letter_code
_entity_poly.pdbx_strand_id
1 'polypeptide(L)'
;MFSFNVKLSSSFLFLLICLCNINVVLCDEECDDDHKCHRDSKCIKVSLGQNNYNLCVCNPGFTGWDCSTPLDYCNKHCRPFQRGISCKHTLCNQGQCINLDSHPYYKCDCGAFYKGDNCEIEDNPCSYERNNPCGHGDCEFIPGVNQINCKCHPGWTTNPNQTNTKYTWNGVEVHMTPACLGTK
;
A
#
# COMPACT_ATOMS: atom_id res chain seq x y z
N MET A 1 -1.53 9.47 -34.27
CA MET A 1 -0.82 10.14 -35.38
C MET A 1 -1.62 11.37 -35.79
N PHE A 2 -1.33 12.53 -35.19
CA PHE A 2 -1.58 13.86 -35.76
C PHE A 2 -0.72 14.85 -34.97
N SER A 3 0.47 15.16 -35.51
CA SER A 3 1.29 16.29 -35.04
C SER A 3 0.79 17.54 -35.72
N PHE A 4 0.30 18.53 -34.98
CA PHE A 4 0.10 19.88 -35.49
C PHE A 4 1.21 20.78 -34.99
N ASN A 5 2.17 21.04 -35.87
CA ASN A 5 3.09 22.18 -35.76
C ASN A 5 2.31 23.43 -36.18
N VAL A 6 2.05 24.35 -35.25
CA VAL A 6 1.51 25.66 -35.59
C VAL A 6 2.58 26.71 -35.29
N LYS A 7 3.14 27.30 -36.35
CA LYS A 7 3.95 28.51 -36.27
C LYS A 7 3.04 29.66 -35.83
N LEU A 8 3.26 30.19 -34.63
CA LEU A 8 2.51 31.35 -34.13
C LEU A 8 2.98 32.63 -34.85
N SER A 9 2.05 33.27 -35.57
CA SER A 9 2.15 34.65 -36.04
C SER A 9 1.46 35.58 -35.04
N SER A 10 2.07 36.74 -34.79
CA SER A 10 1.73 37.74 -33.77
C SER A 10 0.28 38.25 -33.81
N SER A 11 -0.47 38.03 -34.90
CA SER A 11 -1.85 38.51 -35.04
C SER A 11 -2.91 37.54 -34.46
N PHE A 12 -2.58 36.26 -34.23
CA PHE A 12 -3.53 35.28 -33.67
C PHE A 12 -3.67 35.37 -32.13
N LEU A 13 -2.73 36.03 -31.46
CA LEU A 13 -2.71 36.18 -30.00
C LEU A 13 -3.85 37.08 -29.49
N PHE A 14 -4.33 38.02 -30.31
CA PHE A 14 -5.39 38.96 -29.93
C PHE A 14 -6.81 38.36 -30.02
N LEU A 15 -7.03 37.31 -30.83
CA LEU A 15 -8.37 36.75 -31.03
C LEU A 15 -8.82 35.86 -29.86
N LEU A 16 -7.87 35.31 -29.09
CA LEU A 16 -8.15 34.50 -27.89
C LEU A 16 -8.50 35.32 -26.64
N ILE A 17 -8.39 36.66 -26.71
CA ILE A 17 -8.72 37.59 -25.62
C ILE A 17 -10.25 37.82 -25.51
N CYS A 18 -11.03 37.43 -26.53
CA CYS A 18 -12.47 37.76 -26.62
C CYS A 18 -13.46 36.69 -26.13
N LEU A 19 -13.03 35.64 -25.43
CA LEU A 19 -13.92 34.67 -24.78
C LEU A 19 -13.82 34.76 -23.26
N CYS A 20 -14.09 35.97 -22.76
CA CYS A 20 -14.29 36.25 -21.34
C CYS A 20 -15.63 35.64 -20.90
N ASN A 21 -15.62 34.49 -20.20
CA ASN A 21 -16.63 34.04 -19.21
C ASN A 21 -16.30 32.68 -18.54
N ILE A 22 -15.10 32.14 -18.71
CA ILE A 22 -14.63 31.00 -17.92
C ILE A 22 -13.40 31.49 -17.19
N ASN A 23 -13.39 31.39 -15.85
CA ASN A 23 -12.21 31.61 -15.01
C ASN A 23 -11.12 30.59 -15.35
N VAL A 24 -10.47 30.73 -16.50
CA VAL A 24 -9.24 29.99 -16.82
C VAL A 24 -8.11 30.94 -16.50
N VAL A 25 -7.72 30.94 -15.23
CA VAL A 25 -6.44 31.52 -14.81
C VAL A 25 -5.36 30.68 -15.48
N LEU A 26 -4.72 31.22 -16.52
CA LEU A 26 -3.50 30.66 -17.08
C LEU A 26 -2.36 30.97 -16.08
N CYS A 27 -2.17 30.12 -15.08
CA CYS A 27 -1.00 30.17 -14.20
C CYS A 27 0.15 29.36 -14.83
N ASP A 28 0.92 29.98 -15.72
CA ASP A 28 2.32 29.58 -15.91
C ASP A 28 3.17 30.88 -15.84
N GLU A 29 2.92 31.69 -14.81
CA GLU A 29 3.86 32.74 -14.43
C GLU A 29 5.08 32.09 -13.76
N GLU A 30 6.27 32.48 -14.23
CA GLU A 30 7.53 32.00 -13.68
C GLU A 30 7.66 32.43 -12.20
N CYS A 31 8.20 31.52 -11.39
CA CYS A 31 8.49 31.81 -10.00
C CYS A 31 9.57 32.90 -9.87
N ASP A 32 9.57 33.59 -8.74
CA ASP A 32 10.68 34.47 -8.40
C ASP A 32 11.96 33.63 -8.18
N ASP A 33 13.13 34.15 -8.56
CA ASP A 33 14.43 33.43 -8.56
C ASP A 33 14.81 32.82 -7.19
N ASP A 34 14.27 33.33 -6.08
CA ASP A 34 14.49 32.83 -4.71
C ASP A 34 13.55 31.67 -4.32
N HIS A 35 13.01 30.93 -5.29
CA HIS A 35 12.17 29.78 -4.96
C HIS A 35 13.00 28.66 -4.32
N LYS A 36 12.52 28.11 -3.20
CA LYS A 36 13.24 27.08 -2.43
C LYS A 36 12.96 25.65 -2.92
N CYS A 37 12.33 25.50 -4.08
CA CYS A 37 11.98 24.19 -4.63
C CYS A 37 13.23 23.34 -4.91
N HIS A 38 13.25 22.11 -4.40
CA HIS A 38 14.37 21.18 -4.55
C HIS A 38 14.16 20.18 -5.69
N ARG A 39 15.25 19.47 -6.06
CA ARG A 39 15.24 18.30 -6.97
C ARG A 39 14.64 18.60 -8.36
N ASP A 40 14.90 19.79 -8.88
CA ASP A 40 14.38 20.24 -10.18
C ASP A 40 12.85 20.11 -10.27
N SER A 41 12.16 20.27 -9.14
CA SER A 41 10.70 20.25 -9.09
C SER A 41 10.12 21.47 -9.80
N LYS A 42 8.95 21.31 -10.40
CA LYS A 42 8.27 22.42 -11.08
C LYS A 42 7.87 23.46 -10.03
N CYS A 43 8.24 24.71 -10.25
CA CYS A 43 7.74 25.83 -9.48
C CYS A 43 6.64 26.55 -10.26
N ILE A 44 5.56 26.94 -9.58
CA ILE A 44 4.50 27.78 -10.15
C ILE A 44 4.22 28.97 -9.22
N LYS A 45 4.04 30.16 -9.81
CA LYS A 45 3.60 31.34 -9.08
C LYS A 45 2.08 31.34 -8.98
N VAL A 46 1.56 31.56 -7.77
CA VAL A 46 0.12 31.59 -7.47
C VAL A 46 -0.23 32.90 -6.80
N SER A 47 -1.15 33.67 -7.40
CA SER A 47 -1.66 34.91 -6.83
C SER A 47 -2.97 34.66 -6.07
N LEU A 48 -2.99 35.03 -4.79
CA LEU A 48 -4.19 34.98 -3.94
C LEU A 48 -4.50 36.39 -3.44
N GLY A 49 -5.48 37.04 -4.08
CA GLY A 49 -5.81 38.44 -3.83
C GLY A 49 -4.70 39.36 -4.33
N GLN A 50 -4.09 40.13 -3.42
CA GLN A 50 -2.97 41.01 -3.72
C GLN A 50 -1.59 40.38 -3.43
N ASN A 51 -1.56 39.13 -2.94
CA ASN A 51 -0.33 38.44 -2.56
C ASN A 51 0.07 37.39 -3.61
N ASN A 52 1.37 37.22 -3.81
CA ASN A 52 1.94 36.17 -4.67
C ASN A 52 2.73 35.16 -3.83
N TYR A 53 2.63 33.89 -4.21
CA TYR A 53 3.32 32.78 -3.54
C TYR A 53 3.99 31.87 -4.57
N ASN A 54 5.17 31.35 -4.23
CA ASN A 54 5.82 30.28 -4.98
C ASN A 54 5.32 28.93 -4.44
N LEU A 55 4.78 28.08 -5.31
CA LEU A 55 4.34 26.73 -4.98
C LEU A 55 5.21 25.71 -5.72
N CYS A 56 5.81 24.80 -4.96
CA CYS A 56 6.57 23.69 -5.52
C CYS A 56 5.65 22.50 -5.80
N VAL A 57 5.65 22.02 -7.04
CA VAL A 57 4.98 20.79 -7.48
C VAL A 57 6.01 19.67 -7.47
N CYS A 58 5.95 18.84 -6.44
CA CYS A 58 6.98 17.85 -6.19
C CYS A 58 7.03 16.75 -7.25
N ASN A 59 8.26 16.36 -7.59
CA ASN A 59 8.49 15.18 -8.39
C ASN A 59 7.99 13.92 -7.65
N PRO A 60 7.60 12.87 -8.39
CA PRO A 60 7.12 11.63 -7.78
C PRO A 60 8.12 11.08 -6.75
N GLY A 61 7.63 10.65 -5.58
CA GLY A 61 8.49 10.18 -4.49
C GLY A 61 8.88 11.25 -3.47
N PHE A 62 8.49 12.51 -3.66
CA PHE A 62 8.83 13.62 -2.73
C PHE A 62 7.60 14.40 -2.27
N THR A 63 7.75 15.10 -1.14
CA THR A 63 6.75 15.93 -0.49
C THR A 63 7.41 17.06 0.31
N GLY A 64 6.60 17.81 1.06
CA GLY A 64 7.01 19.03 1.73
C GLY A 64 6.73 20.27 0.89
N TRP A 65 6.77 21.44 1.53
CA TRP A 65 6.50 22.73 0.88
C TRP A 65 7.57 23.11 -0.16
N ASP A 66 8.78 22.56 -0.02
CA ASP A 66 9.94 22.77 -0.87
C ASP A 66 10.35 21.51 -1.66
N CYS A 67 9.59 20.43 -1.55
CA CYS A 67 9.89 19.14 -2.17
C CYS A 67 11.23 18.51 -1.76
N SER A 68 11.76 18.87 -0.58
CA SER A 68 13.00 18.31 -0.05
C SER A 68 12.84 16.93 0.61
N THR A 69 11.61 16.57 1.01
CA THR A 69 11.35 15.43 1.88
C THR A 69 10.90 14.21 1.06
N PRO A 70 11.59 13.06 1.13
CA PRO A 70 11.11 11.82 0.51
C PRO A 70 9.75 11.37 1.07
N LEU A 71 8.95 10.71 0.24
CA LEU A 71 7.72 10.06 0.69
C LEU A 71 8.02 8.96 1.71
N ASP A 72 7.17 8.88 2.73
CA ASP A 72 7.28 7.94 3.84
C ASP A 72 5.86 7.46 4.14
N TYR A 73 5.35 6.65 3.22
CA TYR A 73 4.01 6.09 3.31
C TYR A 73 3.84 5.24 4.56
N CYS A 74 4.87 4.52 4.97
CA CYS A 74 4.78 3.63 6.12
C CYS A 74 4.64 4.36 7.46
N ASN A 75 4.98 5.65 7.58
CA ASN A 75 4.91 6.34 8.86
C ASN A 75 4.14 7.66 8.86
N LYS A 76 4.23 8.48 7.80
CA LYS A 76 3.78 9.88 7.85
C LYS A 76 2.87 10.29 6.71
N HIS A 77 3.14 9.80 5.51
CA HIS A 77 2.53 10.30 4.28
C HIS A 77 1.41 9.39 3.78
N CYS A 78 0.70 8.72 4.71
CA CYS A 78 -0.53 7.98 4.43
C CYS A 78 -1.77 8.76 4.93
N ARG A 79 -2.96 8.32 4.53
CA ARG A 79 -4.23 8.88 5.00
C ARG A 79 -5.14 7.79 5.57
N PRO A 80 -5.00 7.44 6.87
CA PRO A 80 -5.89 6.48 7.52
C PRO A 80 -7.32 7.00 7.53
N PHE A 81 -8.30 6.11 7.29
CA PHE A 81 -9.71 6.47 7.38
C PHE A 81 -10.16 6.70 8.84
N GLN A 82 -9.59 5.94 9.77
CA GLN A 82 -9.90 6.00 11.19
C GLN A 82 -8.76 6.65 11.98
N ARG A 83 -9.12 7.45 12.98
CA ARG A 83 -8.14 8.05 13.90
C ARG A 83 -7.52 6.98 14.79
N GLY A 84 -6.24 7.17 15.13
CA GLY A 84 -5.51 6.26 16.02
C GLY A 84 -4.93 5.01 15.34
N ILE A 85 -5.19 4.81 14.04
CA ILE A 85 -4.58 3.74 13.26
C ILE A 85 -3.29 4.24 12.60
N SER A 86 -2.22 3.46 12.73
CA SER A 86 -0.92 3.78 12.12
C SER A 86 -0.94 3.57 10.61
N CYS A 87 -0.03 4.25 9.90
CA CYS A 87 0.16 4.02 8.47
C CYS A 87 0.54 2.57 8.15
N LYS A 88 1.43 1.97 8.94
CA LYS A 88 1.85 0.58 8.77
C LYS A 88 0.66 -0.37 8.80
N HIS A 89 -0.23 -0.21 9.78
CA HIS A 89 -1.42 -1.06 9.89
C HIS A 89 -2.46 -0.75 8.81
N THR A 90 -2.63 0.52 8.44
CA THR A 90 -3.55 0.91 7.36
C THR A 90 -3.14 0.31 6.01
N LEU A 91 -1.84 0.31 5.71
CA LEU A 91 -1.31 -0.14 4.42
C LEU A 91 -1.03 -1.65 4.40
N CYS A 92 -0.51 -2.20 5.49
CA CYS A 92 -0.03 -3.58 5.56
C CYS A 92 -0.63 -4.29 6.77
N ASN A 93 -1.95 -4.37 6.84
CA ASN A 93 -2.78 -4.93 7.91
C ASN A 93 -2.01 -5.81 8.93
N GLN A 94 -1.58 -7.00 8.49
CA GLN A 94 -0.85 -8.01 9.28
C GLN A 94 0.65 -8.15 8.91
N GLY A 95 1.14 -7.29 8.02
CA GLY A 95 2.48 -7.35 7.47
C GLY A 95 3.40 -6.20 7.90
N GLN A 96 4.66 -6.26 7.47
CA GLN A 96 5.62 -5.18 7.62
C GLN A 96 5.54 -4.23 6.43
N CYS A 97 5.31 -2.95 6.70
CA CYS A 97 5.35 -1.91 5.67
C CYS A 97 6.79 -1.48 5.39
N ILE A 98 7.15 -1.46 4.10
CA ILE A 98 8.47 -1.08 3.60
C ILE A 98 8.29 0.07 2.61
N ASN A 99 8.92 1.23 2.86
CA ASN A 99 8.94 2.32 1.88
C ASN A 99 9.78 1.94 0.66
N LEU A 100 9.39 2.42 -0.52
CA LEU A 100 10.10 2.23 -1.78
C LEU A 100 10.40 3.57 -2.43
N ASP A 101 11.46 3.62 -3.22
CA ASP A 101 11.85 4.81 -3.99
C ASP A 101 11.09 4.95 -5.32
N SER A 102 10.25 3.98 -5.67
CA SER A 102 9.46 3.94 -6.90
C SER A 102 8.01 3.61 -6.62
N HIS A 103 7.10 4.07 -7.50
CA HIS A 103 5.66 3.81 -7.39
C HIS A 103 5.36 2.30 -7.19
N PRO A 104 4.50 1.92 -6.22
CA PRO A 104 3.61 2.77 -5.42
C PRO A 104 4.23 3.40 -4.17
N TYR A 105 5.56 3.42 -4.05
CA TYR A 105 6.38 4.00 -2.97
C TYR A 105 6.27 3.30 -1.62
N TYR A 106 5.60 2.14 -1.60
CA TYR A 106 5.64 1.21 -0.50
C TYR A 106 5.38 -0.21 -1.01
N LYS A 107 5.69 -1.21 -0.18
CA LYS A 107 5.21 -2.58 -0.32
C LYS A 107 4.99 -3.18 1.07
N CYS A 108 4.23 -4.26 1.11
CA CYS A 108 4.05 -5.04 2.32
C CYS A 108 4.82 -6.36 2.23
N ASP A 109 5.54 -6.69 3.30
CA ASP A 109 6.02 -8.05 3.55
C ASP A 109 5.03 -8.74 4.49
N CYS A 110 4.24 -9.67 3.95
CA CYS A 110 3.16 -10.32 4.68
C CYS A 110 3.61 -11.45 5.60
N GLY A 111 4.90 -11.81 5.56
CA GLY A 111 5.41 -12.97 6.27
C GLY A 111 4.76 -14.27 5.78
N ALA A 112 4.72 -15.26 6.66
CA ALA A 112 4.36 -16.63 6.27
C ALA A 112 2.86 -16.91 6.19
N PHE A 113 2.03 -16.17 6.93
CA PHE A 113 0.64 -16.55 7.21
C PHE A 113 -0.41 -15.64 6.57
N TYR A 114 0.03 -14.66 5.77
CA TYR A 114 -0.84 -13.71 5.09
C TYR A 114 -0.33 -13.47 3.66
N LYS A 115 -1.24 -13.05 2.78
CA LYS A 115 -0.94 -12.67 1.40
C LYS A 115 -1.86 -11.53 0.94
N GLY A 116 -1.69 -11.13 -0.31
CA GLY A 116 -2.33 -9.95 -0.89
C GLY A 116 -1.41 -8.75 -0.86
N ASP A 117 -1.72 -7.71 -1.65
CA ASP A 117 -0.86 -6.53 -1.78
C ASP A 117 -0.74 -5.75 -0.46
N ASN A 118 -1.74 -5.87 0.41
CA ASN A 118 -1.82 -5.19 1.71
C ASN A 118 -1.86 -6.17 2.89
N CYS A 119 -1.51 -7.44 2.66
CA CYS A 119 -1.53 -8.53 3.64
C CYS A 119 -2.91 -8.73 4.29
N GLU A 120 -3.96 -8.60 3.49
CA GLU A 120 -5.36 -8.65 3.90
C GLU A 120 -5.99 -10.05 3.84
N ILE A 121 -5.30 -11.01 3.21
CA ILE A 121 -5.82 -12.36 3.01
C ILE A 121 -5.05 -13.31 3.93
N GLU A 122 -5.77 -14.05 4.78
CA GLU A 122 -5.18 -15.16 5.53
C GLU A 122 -4.67 -16.24 4.57
N ASP A 123 -3.41 -16.60 4.75
CA ASP A 123 -2.73 -17.66 3.99
C ASP A 123 -1.97 -18.54 4.97
N ASN A 124 -2.74 -19.18 5.83
CA ASN A 124 -2.23 -20.08 6.84
C ASN A 124 -2.59 -21.54 6.48
N PRO A 125 -2.03 -22.49 7.23
CA PRO A 125 -2.21 -23.93 6.99
C PRO A 125 -3.65 -24.43 7.05
N CYS A 126 -4.54 -23.70 7.74
CA CYS A 126 -5.97 -23.97 7.80
C CYS A 126 -6.78 -23.21 6.75
N SER A 127 -6.17 -22.32 5.94
CA SER A 127 -6.88 -21.51 4.94
C SER A 127 -7.43 -22.32 3.75
N TYR A 128 -7.05 -23.58 3.61
CA TYR A 128 -7.39 -24.43 2.46
C TYR A 128 -8.14 -25.69 2.87
N GLU A 129 -9.47 -25.66 2.85
CA GLU A 129 -10.33 -26.79 3.21
C GLU A 129 -10.02 -28.09 2.44
N ARG A 130 -9.68 -27.97 1.15
CA ARG A 130 -9.35 -29.14 0.31
C ARG A 130 -8.05 -29.84 0.74
N ASN A 131 -7.18 -29.14 1.44
CA ASN A 131 -5.90 -29.62 1.94
C ASN A 131 -5.84 -29.49 3.48
N ASN A 132 -6.98 -29.68 4.15
CA ASN A 132 -7.06 -29.57 5.60
C ASN A 132 -6.12 -30.61 6.26
N PRO A 133 -5.10 -30.15 7.03
CA PRO A 133 -4.10 -31.04 7.61
C PRO A 133 -4.63 -31.87 8.78
N CYS A 134 -5.82 -31.56 9.30
CA CYS A 134 -6.49 -32.32 10.35
C CYS A 134 -7.26 -33.55 9.82
N GLY A 135 -7.39 -33.71 8.50
CA GLY A 135 -8.15 -34.81 7.91
C GLY A 135 -9.65 -34.67 8.21
N HIS A 136 -10.19 -35.57 9.03
CA HIS A 136 -11.60 -35.55 9.45
C HIS A 136 -11.82 -34.72 10.73
N GLY A 137 -11.35 -33.48 10.71
CA GLY A 137 -11.48 -32.56 11.82
C GLY A 137 -11.42 -31.10 11.39
N ASP A 138 -11.93 -30.22 12.24
CA ASP A 138 -11.81 -28.78 12.06
C ASP A 138 -10.37 -28.34 12.33
N CYS A 139 -9.84 -27.49 11.46
CA CYS A 139 -8.50 -26.92 11.56
C CYS A 139 -8.58 -25.52 12.17
N GLU A 140 -7.90 -25.33 13.29
CA GLU A 140 -7.77 -24.02 13.94
C GLU A 140 -6.30 -23.62 13.99
N PHE A 141 -5.94 -22.52 13.33
CA PHE A 141 -4.60 -21.95 13.39
C PHE A 141 -4.55 -20.86 14.47
N ILE A 142 -3.60 -20.96 15.39
CA ILE A 142 -3.39 -20.01 16.48
C ILE A 142 -2.18 -19.12 16.12
N PRO A 143 -2.41 -17.90 15.62
CA PRO A 143 -1.33 -16.97 15.29
C PRO A 143 -0.52 -16.59 16.55
N GLY A 144 0.80 -16.45 16.39
CA GLY A 144 1.72 -16.02 17.47
C GLY A 144 2.47 -17.17 18.16
N VAL A 145 1.86 -18.35 18.29
CA VAL A 145 2.55 -19.58 18.72
C VAL A 145 2.80 -20.56 17.58
N ASN A 146 2.34 -20.23 16.36
CA ASN A 146 2.49 -21.04 15.17
C ASN A 146 2.01 -22.48 15.46
N GLN A 147 0.75 -22.62 15.85
CA GLN A 147 0.16 -23.91 16.21
C GLN A 147 -1.15 -24.16 15.47
N ILE A 148 -1.35 -25.39 14.98
CA ILE A 148 -2.65 -25.95 14.59
C ILE A 148 -3.19 -26.79 15.73
N ASN A 149 -4.46 -26.58 16.01
CA ASN A 149 -5.28 -27.45 16.81
C ASN A 149 -6.32 -28.17 15.92
N CYS A 150 -6.36 -29.49 16.02
CA CYS A 150 -7.27 -30.33 15.25
C CYS A 150 -8.43 -30.82 16.13
N LYS A 151 -9.65 -30.45 15.77
CA LYS A 151 -10.86 -30.89 16.48
C LYS A 151 -11.60 -31.94 15.66
N CYS A 152 -11.52 -33.20 16.07
CA CYS A 152 -12.09 -34.30 15.29
C CYS A 152 -13.62 -34.23 15.19
N HIS A 153 -14.11 -34.52 13.98
CA HIS A 153 -15.53 -34.70 13.72
C HIS A 153 -16.07 -35.95 14.43
N PRO A 154 -17.40 -36.07 14.63
CA PRO A 154 -17.99 -37.26 15.22
C PRO A 154 -17.58 -38.55 14.49
N GLY A 155 -17.22 -39.59 15.25
CA GLY A 155 -16.73 -40.87 14.72
C GLY A 155 -15.23 -40.92 14.46
N TRP A 156 -14.52 -39.78 14.51
CA TRP A 156 -13.08 -39.70 14.29
C TRP A 156 -12.32 -39.41 15.58
N THR A 157 -11.06 -39.86 15.63
CA THR A 157 -10.14 -39.67 16.76
C THR A 157 -8.73 -39.43 16.28
N THR A 158 -7.95 -38.82 17.17
CA THR A 158 -6.50 -38.79 17.05
C THR A 158 -5.90 -40.15 17.43
N ASN A 159 -4.74 -40.47 16.86
CA ASN A 159 -3.96 -41.59 17.35
C ASN A 159 -3.32 -41.23 18.70
N PRO A 160 -3.62 -41.92 19.82
CA PRO A 160 -3.10 -41.58 21.14
C PRO A 160 -1.59 -41.78 21.28
N ASN A 161 -0.97 -42.56 20.39
CA ASN A 161 0.48 -42.74 20.36
C ASN A 161 1.19 -41.73 19.46
N GLN A 162 0.44 -40.92 18.71
CA GLN A 162 1.02 -39.89 17.85
C GLN A 162 1.26 -38.62 18.65
N THR A 163 2.45 -38.05 18.51
CA THR A 163 2.83 -36.77 19.12
C THR A 163 2.54 -35.60 18.18
N ASN A 164 2.74 -34.38 18.68
CA ASN A 164 2.62 -33.18 17.86
C ASN A 164 3.59 -33.24 16.68
N THR A 165 3.08 -32.97 15.48
CA THR A 165 3.87 -32.96 14.25
C THR A 165 4.39 -31.56 13.98
N LYS A 166 5.62 -31.45 13.49
CA LYS A 166 6.16 -30.20 12.94
C LYS A 166 5.91 -30.17 11.44
N TYR A 167 5.45 -29.04 10.94
CA TYR A 167 5.27 -28.82 9.52
C TYR A 167 5.81 -27.44 9.14
N THR A 168 6.32 -27.32 7.93
CA THR A 168 6.89 -26.06 7.42
C THR A 168 5.86 -25.36 6.54
N TRP A 169 5.53 -24.12 6.87
CA TRP A 169 4.65 -23.26 6.07
C TRP A 169 5.38 -21.99 5.68
N ASN A 170 5.60 -21.79 4.38
CA ASN A 170 6.31 -20.62 3.84
C ASN A 170 7.64 -20.32 4.58
N GLY A 171 8.38 -21.38 4.93
CA GLY A 171 9.69 -21.28 5.60
C GLY A 171 9.62 -21.13 7.13
N VAL A 172 8.44 -21.06 7.73
CA VAL A 172 8.25 -21.00 9.18
C VAL A 172 7.85 -22.38 9.72
N GLU A 173 8.45 -22.79 10.83
CA GLU A 173 8.06 -24.01 11.54
C GLU A 173 6.76 -23.75 12.30
N VAL A 174 5.86 -24.72 12.18
CA VAL A 174 4.54 -24.66 12.79
C VAL A 174 4.23 -26.03 13.40
N HIS A 175 3.60 -26.03 14.56
CA HIS A 175 3.33 -27.24 15.34
C HIS A 175 1.87 -27.64 15.19
N MET A 176 1.58 -28.93 15.08
CA MET A 176 0.23 -29.43 14.90
C MET A 176 -0.07 -30.54 15.89
N THR A 177 -1.22 -30.48 16.56
CA THR A 177 -1.75 -31.60 17.34
C THR A 177 -2.01 -32.81 16.44
N PRO A 178 -2.03 -34.05 16.95
CA PRO A 178 -2.30 -35.23 16.12
C PRO A 178 -3.56 -35.08 15.24
N ALA A 179 -3.47 -35.52 13.99
CA ALA A 179 -4.57 -35.43 13.02
C ALA A 179 -5.68 -36.47 13.28
N CYS A 180 -6.87 -36.20 12.77
CA CYS A 180 -8.06 -37.02 12.95
C CYS A 180 -8.14 -38.09 11.85
N LEU A 181 -7.32 -39.14 11.99
CA LEU A 181 -7.21 -40.24 11.02
C LEU A 181 -7.72 -41.58 11.56
N GLY A 182 -7.97 -41.70 12.86
CA GLY A 182 -8.52 -42.91 13.48
C GLY A 182 -10.03 -42.87 13.58
N THR A 183 -10.68 -44.03 13.63
CA THR A 183 -12.12 -44.17 13.90
C THR A 183 -12.37 -44.67 15.32
N LYS A 184 -13.47 -44.22 15.94
CA LYS A 184 -13.92 -44.76 17.24
C LYS A 184 -14.43 -46.19 17.14
#